data_AF-A0AAW7QBL7-F1
#
_entry.id   AF-A0AAW7QBL7-F1
#
_cell.length_a   1.000
_cell.length_b   1.000
_cell.length_c   1.000
_cell.angle_alpha   90.00
_cell.angle_beta   90.00
_cell.angle_gamma   90.00
#
_symmetry.space_group_name_H-M   'P 1'
#
loop_
_entity.id
_entity.type
_entity.pdbx_description
1 polymer ?
#
loop_
_entity_poly.entity_id
_entity_poly.type
_entity_poly.pdbx_seq_one_letter_code
_entity_poly.pdbx_strand_id
1 'polypeptide(L)'
;MNDSFNDNKNIVSSTELHQNVIKAFIKQKSRGQKELNGKLSDEDIKKYCLLDDESSEVLEKARLNYSLSFRSINKVLKVARTIADLNDNDIITKSDLLKSLNFRRR
;
A
#
# COMPACT_ATOMS: atom_id res chain seq x y z
N MET A 1 6.96 -4.79 -36.49
CA MET A 1 6.73 -5.70 -35.35
C MET A 1 5.52 -5.17 -34.62
N ASN A 2 4.42 -5.91 -34.65
CA ASN A 2 3.17 -5.55 -34.02
C ASN A 2 3.30 -5.72 -32.50
N ASP A 3 3.56 -4.63 -31.79
CA ASP A 3 3.25 -4.58 -30.36
C ASP A 3 1.74 -4.32 -30.24
N SER A 4 0.97 -5.39 -30.40
CA SER A 4 -0.43 -5.41 -30.01
C SER A 4 -0.50 -5.25 -28.49
N PHE A 5 -0.62 -3.99 -28.05
CA PHE A 5 -1.03 -3.65 -26.69
C PHE A 5 -2.41 -4.24 -26.46
N ASN A 6 -2.45 -5.41 -25.83
CA ASN A 6 -3.66 -6.00 -25.33
C ASN A 6 -4.10 -5.19 -24.10
N ASP A 7 -4.72 -4.02 -24.34
CA ASP A 7 -5.36 -3.18 -23.32
C ASP A 7 -6.69 -3.81 -22.85
N ASN A 8 -6.65 -5.08 -22.47
CA ASN A 8 -7.66 -5.71 -21.63
C ASN A 8 -7.38 -5.37 -20.15
N LYS A 9 -7.16 -4.08 -19.84
CA LYS A 9 -6.91 -3.63 -18.47
C LYS A 9 -8.23 -3.33 -17.79
N ASN A 10 -8.65 -4.21 -16.87
CA ASN A 10 -9.58 -3.98 -15.76
C ASN A 10 -10.27 -2.60 -15.79
N ILE A 11 -11.38 -2.49 -16.53
CA ILE A 11 -12.21 -1.28 -16.52
C ILE A 11 -12.97 -1.30 -15.19
N VAL A 12 -12.37 -0.71 -14.17
CA VAL A 12 -12.99 -0.53 -12.85
C VAL A 12 -13.98 0.62 -12.97
N SER A 13 -15.25 0.39 -12.65
CA SER A 13 -16.25 1.46 -12.69
C SER A 13 -16.02 2.49 -11.58
N SER A 14 -16.53 3.72 -11.75
CA SER A 14 -16.49 4.74 -10.69
C SER A 14 -17.19 4.27 -9.41
N THR A 15 -18.27 3.50 -9.54
CA THR A 15 -18.99 2.89 -8.43
C THR A 15 -18.12 1.88 -7.68
N GLU A 16 -17.38 1.04 -8.39
CA GLU A 16 -16.47 0.06 -7.78
C GLU A 16 -15.27 0.74 -7.10
N LEU A 17 -14.72 1.80 -7.71
CA LEU A 17 -13.68 2.61 -7.07
C LEU A 17 -14.20 3.28 -5.79
N HIS A 18 -15.42 3.80 -5.80
CA HIS A 18 -16.05 4.38 -4.62
C HIS A 18 -16.22 3.35 -3.50
N GLN A 19 -16.65 2.13 -3.84
CA GLN A 19 -16.76 1.02 -2.88
C GLN A 19 -15.40 0.68 -2.25
N ASN A 20 -14.34 0.63 -3.05
CA ASN A 20 -12.98 0.40 -2.56
C ASN A 20 -12.52 1.50 -1.60
N VAL A 21 -12.81 2.77 -1.91
CA VAL A 21 -12.52 3.90 -1.01
C VAL A 21 -13.25 3.73 0.33
N ILE A 22 -14.53 3.36 0.29
CA ILE A 22 -15.32 3.10 1.50
C ILE A 22 -14.75 1.93 2.29
N LYS A 23 -14.41 0.82 1.63
CA LYS A 23 -13.81 -0.36 2.27
C LYS A 23 -12.56 0.00 3.05
N ALA A 24 -11.63 0.71 2.41
CA ALA A 24 -10.41 1.14 3.07
C ALA A 24 -10.69 2.14 4.21
N PHE A 25 -11.67 3.03 4.06
CA PHE A 25 -12.06 3.99 5.10
C PHE A 25 -12.64 3.30 6.35
N ILE A 26 -13.48 2.28 6.16
CA ILE A 26 -14.06 1.49 7.27
C ILE A 26 -12.96 0.82 8.08
N LYS A 27 -11.97 0.19 7.42
CA LYS A 27 -10.81 -0.44 8.09
C LYS A 27 -9.97 0.55 8.90
N GLN A 28 -9.79 1.76 8.37
CA GLN A 28 -9.11 2.83 9.12
C GLN A 28 -9.89 3.18 10.39
N LYS A 29 -11.22 3.37 10.29
CA LYS A 29 -12.05 3.68 11.46
C LYS A 29 -12.11 2.54 12.46
N SER A 30 -12.18 1.28 12.03
CA SER A 30 -12.19 0.13 12.93
C SER A 30 -10.87 -0.04 13.70
N ARG A 31 -9.72 0.32 13.09
CA ARG A 31 -8.42 0.37 13.79
C ARG A 31 -8.27 1.54 14.76
N GLY A 32 -9.26 2.44 14.83
CA GLY A 32 -9.23 3.61 15.72
C GLY A 32 -8.22 4.68 15.29
N GLN A 33 -7.76 4.67 14.04
CA GLN A 33 -6.85 5.72 13.55
C GLN A 33 -7.62 7.02 13.28
N LYS A 34 -7.01 8.16 13.64
CA LYS A 34 -7.60 9.49 13.44
C LYS A 34 -7.44 9.97 12.00
N GLU A 35 -6.22 9.86 11.48
CA GLU A 35 -5.83 10.35 10.16
C GLU A 35 -6.05 9.30 9.06
N LEU A 36 -6.17 9.76 7.82
CA LEU A 36 -6.20 8.87 6.66
C LEU A 36 -4.81 8.26 6.39
N ASN A 37 -4.76 7.08 5.76
CA ASN A 37 -3.49 6.41 5.44
C ASN A 37 -2.44 7.32 4.75
N GLY A 38 -2.87 8.21 3.85
CA GLY A 38 -1.96 9.16 3.20
C GLY A 38 -1.38 10.23 4.14
N LYS A 39 -2.07 10.55 5.23
CA LYS A 39 -1.77 11.63 6.18
C LYS A 39 -1.08 11.17 7.47
N LEU A 40 -0.84 9.87 7.65
CA LEU A 40 -0.19 9.33 8.85
C LEU A 40 1.13 10.04 9.16
N SER A 41 1.33 10.42 10.42
CA SER A 41 2.62 10.89 10.95
C SER A 41 3.62 9.74 11.05
N ASP A 42 4.89 10.04 11.36
CA ASP A 42 5.90 8.99 11.56
C ASP A 42 5.56 8.09 12.76
N GLU A 43 4.93 8.64 13.79
CA GLU A 43 4.41 7.89 14.93
C GLU A 43 3.24 6.98 14.52
N ASP A 44 2.29 7.52 13.75
CA ASP A 44 1.16 6.75 13.23
C ASP A 44 1.59 5.63 12.29
N ILE A 45 2.63 5.84 11.47
CA ILE A 45 3.17 4.79 10.60
C ILE A 45 3.68 3.62 11.43
N LYS A 46 4.43 3.88 12.51
CA LYS A 46 4.90 2.80 13.40
C LYS A 46 3.75 2.04 14.04
N LYS A 47 2.65 2.72 14.34
CA LYS A 47 1.47 2.13 14.98
C LYS A 47 0.59 1.34 14.02
N TYR A 48 0.35 1.85 12.82
CA TYR A 48 -0.68 1.32 11.92
C TYR A 48 -0.13 0.61 10.69
N CYS A 49 1.15 0.78 10.34
CA CYS A 49 1.80 0.10 9.22
C CYS A 49 2.63 -1.10 9.69
N LEU A 50 2.02 -1.98 10.50
CA LEU A 50 2.67 -3.19 10.99
C LEU A 50 2.98 -4.17 9.85
N LEU A 51 4.19 -4.73 9.89
CA LEU A 51 4.72 -5.69 8.93
C LEU A 51 4.83 -7.05 9.61
N ASP A 52 4.57 -8.13 8.88
CA ASP A 52 5.08 -9.46 9.25
C ASP A 52 6.59 -9.56 8.97
N ASP A 53 7.21 -10.66 9.39
CA ASP A 53 8.65 -10.89 9.21
C ASP A 53 9.04 -10.88 7.72
N GLU A 54 8.22 -11.51 6.87
CA GLU A 54 8.50 -11.62 5.44
C GLU A 54 8.45 -10.27 4.73
N SER A 55 7.47 -9.42 5.05
CA SER A 55 7.35 -8.07 4.53
C SER A 55 8.42 -7.13 5.09
N SER A 56 8.85 -7.32 6.34
CA SER A 56 9.98 -6.60 6.92
C SER A 56 11.27 -6.86 6.15
N GLU A 57 11.56 -8.12 5.82
CA GLU A 57 12.72 -8.47 4.97
C GLU A 57 12.64 -7.84 3.58
N VAL A 58 11.45 -7.84 2.96
CA VAL A 58 11.24 -7.24 1.64
C VAL A 58 11.48 -5.74 1.68
N LEU A 59 11.03 -5.06 2.74
CA LEU A 59 11.26 -3.63 2.90
C LEU A 59 12.74 -3.30 3.04
N GLU A 60 13.50 -4.08 3.85
CA GLU A 60 14.94 -3.87 4.01
C GLU A 60 15.71 -4.13 2.72
N LYS A 61 15.39 -5.21 2.01
CA LYS A 61 15.97 -5.48 0.67
C LYS A 61 15.67 -4.34 -0.30
N ALA A 62 14.43 -3.84 -0.32
CA ALA A 62 14.04 -2.72 -1.17
C ALA A 62 14.73 -1.40 -0.78
N ARG A 63 14.91 -1.15 0.53
CA ARG A 63 15.62 0.02 1.04
C ARG A 63 17.04 0.08 0.51
N LEU A 64 17.76 -1.03 0.57
CA LEU A 64 19.14 -1.15 0.08
C LEU A 64 19.21 -1.08 -1.45
N ASN A 65 18.41 -1.90 -2.14
CA ASN A 65 18.49 -2.04 -3.60
C ASN A 65 18.03 -0.80 -4.36
N TYR A 66 17.12 0.00 -3.78
CA TYR A 66 16.59 1.21 -4.40
C TYR A 66 17.04 2.50 -3.69
N SER A 67 17.99 2.41 -2.76
CA SER A 67 18.49 3.54 -1.96
C SER A 67 17.36 4.41 -1.41
N LEU A 68 16.35 3.77 -0.81
CA LEU A 68 15.14 4.48 -0.37
C LEU A 68 15.49 5.39 0.81
N SER A 69 15.19 6.69 0.65
CA SER A 69 15.19 7.64 1.76
C SER A 69 14.10 7.29 2.76
N PHE A 70 14.25 7.76 4.01
CA PHE A 70 13.23 7.61 5.04
C PHE A 70 11.83 8.08 4.58
N ARG A 71 11.77 9.23 3.90
CA ARG A 71 10.52 9.73 3.29
C ARG A 71 9.93 8.77 2.26
N SER A 72 10.79 8.12 1.46
CA SER A 72 10.35 7.13 0.47
C SER A 72 9.80 5.87 1.13
N ILE A 73 10.44 5.38 2.18
CA ILE A 73 9.96 4.26 3.00
C ILE A 73 8.58 4.58 3.56
N ASN A 74 8.42 5.76 4.17
CA ASN A 74 7.13 6.18 4.73
C ASN A 74 6.04 6.24 3.66
N LYS A 75 6.34 6.72 2.45
CA LYS A 75 5.39 6.70 1.33
C LYS A 75 5.01 5.27 0.92
N VAL A 76 5.99 4.36 0.84
CA VAL A 76 5.75 2.94 0.52
C VAL A 76 4.86 2.29 1.57
N LEU A 77 5.13 2.51 2.86
CA LEU A 77 4.34 1.98 3.97
C LEU A 77 2.89 2.47 3.95
N LYS A 78 2.66 3.78 3.72
CA LYS A 78 1.30 4.35 3.62
C LYS A 78 0.49 3.76 2.47
N VAL A 79 1.13 3.56 1.32
CA VAL A 79 0.48 2.94 0.15
C VAL A 79 0.23 1.45 0.42
N ALA A 80 1.20 0.73 0.98
CA ALA A 80 1.05 -0.67 1.35
C ALA A 80 -0.10 -0.87 2.35
N ARG A 81 -0.26 0.06 3.31
CA ARG A 81 -1.36 0.02 4.27
C ARG A 81 -2.73 0.14 3.60
N THR A 82 -2.85 1.01 2.61
CA THR A 82 -4.09 1.13 1.83
C THR A 82 -4.38 -0.15 1.04
N ILE A 83 -3.35 -0.81 0.50
CA ILE A 83 -3.51 -2.08 -0.20
C ILE A 83 -3.95 -3.18 0.76
N ALA A 84 -3.34 -3.26 1.95
CA ALA A 84 -3.74 -4.20 3.01
C ALA A 84 -5.21 -3.98 3.40
N ASP A 85 -5.65 -2.74 3.58
CA ASP A 85 -7.05 -2.41 3.89
C ASP A 85 -8.02 -2.87 2.78
N LEU A 86 -7.65 -2.70 1.52
CA LEU A 86 -8.44 -3.16 0.38
C LEU A 86 -8.47 -4.70 0.29
N ASN A 87 -7.42 -5.37 0.75
CA ASN A 87 -7.31 -6.83 0.78
C ASN A 87 -7.87 -7.46 2.07
N ASP A 88 -8.40 -6.65 2.99
CA ASP A 88 -8.91 -7.09 4.30
C ASP A 88 -7.83 -7.60 5.27
N ASN A 89 -6.56 -7.26 5.05
CA ASN A 89 -5.46 -7.68 5.90
C ASN A 89 -5.24 -6.73 7.08
N ASP A 90 -5.12 -7.28 8.30
CA ASP A 90 -4.86 -6.49 9.52
C ASP A 90 -3.42 -5.97 9.57
N ILE A 91 -2.46 -6.73 9.03
CA ILE A 91 -1.05 -6.35 8.87
C ILE A 91 -0.70 -6.25 7.38
N ILE A 92 0.36 -5.50 7.05
CA ILE A 92 0.85 -5.43 5.67
C ILE A 92 1.57 -6.74 5.41
N THR A 93 1.12 -7.45 4.39
CA THR A 93 1.77 -8.67 3.93
C THR A 93 2.84 -8.34 2.89
N LYS A 94 3.68 -9.33 2.56
CA LYS A 94 4.62 -9.23 1.44
C LYS A 94 3.95 -8.81 0.13
N SER A 95 2.76 -9.34 -0.18
CA SER A 95 2.05 -9.02 -1.42
C SER A 95 1.67 -7.54 -1.49
N ASP A 96 1.16 -6.99 -0.38
CA ASP A 96 0.78 -5.59 -0.28
C ASP A 96 1.99 -4.67 -0.48
N LEU A 97 3.11 -5.03 0.16
CA LEU A 97 4.34 -4.27 0.10
C LEU A 97 4.97 -4.29 -1.31
N LEU A 98 5.04 -5.46 -1.94
CA LEU A 98 5.54 -5.59 -3.32
C LEU A 98 4.70 -4.78 -4.30
N LYS A 99 3.37 -4.78 -4.14
CA LYS A 99 2.48 -3.99 -4.99
C LYS A 99 2.71 -2.48 -4.79
N SER A 100 2.88 -2.03 -3.54
CA SER A 100 3.24 -0.65 -3.21
C SER A 100 4.57 -0.22 -3.85
N LEU A 101 5.61 -1.06 -3.74
CA LEU A 101 6.92 -0.81 -4.34
C LEU A 101 6.83 -0.72 -5.88
N ASN A 102 6.03 -1.57 -6.51
CA ASN A 102 5.80 -1.53 -7.95
C ASN A 102 5.15 -0.21 -8.41
N PHE A 103 4.20 0.34 -7.64
CA PHE A 103 3.62 1.65 -7.96
C PHE A 103 4.64 2.79 -7.86
N ARG A 104 5.64 2.67 -7.00
CA ARG A 104 6.74 3.67 -6.90
C ARG A 104 7.69 3.61 -8.09
N ARG A 105 7.90 2.44 -8.70
CA ARG A 105 8.83 2.28 -9.84
C ARG A 105 8.31 2.90 -11.13
N ARG A 106 7.03 3.26 -11.19
CA ARG A 106 6.42 3.96 -12.32
C ARG A 106 6.64 5.46 -12.24
#